data_AF-A0A0G4N8Y7-F1
#
_entry.id   AF-A0A0G4N8Y7-F1
#
_cell.length_a   1.000
_cell.length_b   1.000
_cell.length_c   1.000
_cell.angle_alpha   90.00
_cell.angle_beta   90.00
_cell.angle_gamma   90.00
#
_symmetry.space_group_name_H-M   'P 1'
#
loop_
_entity.id
_entity.type
_entity.pdbx_description
1 polymer ?
#
loop_
_entity_poly.entity_id
_entity_poly.type
_entity_poly.pdbx_seq_one_letter_code
_entity_poly.pdbx_strand_id
1 'polypeptide(L)'
;EKIVLAARIIAAIDNPADICVISARPYGQRAVLKFAHHTGAVAIAGRFTPGSFTNYITRSFKEPRLIIVTDPRTDAQAIREASYVNIPVIALCDTDSPTEYVDVAIPTNNKGRHSIGLVWWMLAREVLRLRGTIYNRETPWEVMTDLYF
;
A
#
# COMPACT_ATOMS: atom_id res chain seq x y z
N GLU A 1 -8.70 1.77 13.90
CA GLU A 1 -9.91 1.69 13.05
C GLU A 1 -9.62 1.78 11.56
N LYS A 2 -8.99 2.86 11.07
CA LYS A 2 -8.69 3.04 9.63
C LYS A 2 -7.88 1.88 9.01
N ILE A 3 -6.93 1.30 9.74
CA ILE A 3 -6.18 0.11 9.28
C ILE A 3 -7.12 -1.08 9.03
N VAL A 4 -8.12 -1.30 9.90
CA VAL A 4 -9.09 -2.40 9.75
C VAL A 4 -9.99 -2.15 8.55
N LEU A 5 -10.41 -0.89 8.32
CA LEU A 5 -11.16 -0.51 7.13
C LEU A 5 -10.36 -0.77 5.85
N ALA A 6 -9.11 -0.29 5.80
CA ALA A 6 -8.22 -0.53 4.67
C ALA A 6 -7.98 -2.03 4.43
N ALA A 7 -7.75 -2.80 5.49
CA ALA A 7 -7.57 -4.25 5.39
C ALA A 7 -8.81 -4.96 4.84
N ARG A 8 -10.02 -4.53 5.21
CA ARG A 8 -11.29 -5.05 4.66
C ARG A 8 -11.41 -4.75 3.16
N ILE A 9 -11.06 -3.54 2.72
CA ILE A 9 -11.07 -3.16 1.30
C ILE A 9 -10.09 -4.03 0.51
N ILE A 10 -8.88 -4.23 1.04
CA ILE A 10 -7.83 -5.05 0.42
C ILE A 10 -8.22 -6.53 0.36
N ALA A 11 -8.86 -7.04 1.41
CA ALA A 11 -9.32 -8.43 1.46
C ALA A 11 -10.50 -8.70 0.54
N ALA A 12 -11.29 -7.69 0.19
CA ALA A 12 -12.43 -7.81 -0.72
C ALA A 12 -12.03 -7.94 -2.21
N ILE A 13 -10.75 -7.76 -2.54
CA ILE A 13 -10.24 -7.93 -3.91
C ILE A 13 -9.88 -9.39 -4.12
N ASP A 14 -10.53 -10.03 -5.11
CA ASP A 14 -10.36 -11.46 -5.42
C ASP A 14 -8.92 -11.80 -5.81
N ASN A 15 -8.37 -11.07 -6.77
CA ASN A 15 -6.99 -11.26 -7.22
C ASN A 15 -6.03 -10.32 -6.47
N PRO A 16 -5.16 -10.83 -5.59
CA PRO A 16 -4.22 -9.98 -4.87
C PRO A 16 -3.23 -9.25 -5.78
N ALA A 17 -2.94 -9.78 -6.97
CA ALA A 17 -2.00 -9.17 -7.91
C ALA A 17 -2.52 -7.84 -8.50
N ASP A 18 -3.84 -7.61 -8.47
CA ASP A 18 -4.46 -6.36 -8.93
C ASP A 18 -4.32 -5.23 -7.89
N ILE A 19 -3.65 -5.49 -6.77
CA ILE A 19 -3.36 -4.50 -5.75
C ILE A 19 -1.95 -3.99 -5.98
N CYS A 20 -1.80 -2.69 -6.22
CA CYS A 20 -0.50 -2.08 -6.42
C CYS A 20 -0.09 -1.24 -5.22
N VAL A 21 1.14 -1.44 -4.77
CA VAL A 21 1.67 -0.86 -3.53
C VAL A 21 2.88 -0.03 -3.88
N ILE A 22 2.89 1.25 -3.49
CA ILE A 22 3.79 2.26 -4.06
C ILE A 22 4.51 3.00 -2.95
N SER A 23 5.84 3.12 -3.11
CA SER A 23 6.68 3.96 -2.27
C SER A 23 7.87 4.49 -3.04
N ALA A 24 7.86 5.79 -3.37
CA ALA A 24 9.06 6.47 -3.84
C ALA A 24 10.09 6.68 -2.71
N ARG A 25 9.62 6.88 -1.47
CA ARG A 25 10.50 7.13 -0.32
C ARG A 25 11.40 5.93 -0.02
N PRO A 26 12.72 6.12 0.20
CA PRO A 26 13.65 5.03 0.51
C PRO A 26 13.23 4.19 1.72
N TYR A 27 12.68 4.84 2.74
CA TYR A 27 12.26 4.18 3.99
C TYR A 27 11.07 3.24 3.81
N GLY A 28 10.21 3.47 2.81
CA GLY A 28 9.05 2.62 2.54
C GLY A 28 9.30 1.53 1.50
N GLN A 29 10.39 1.60 0.73
CA GLN A 29 10.67 0.66 -0.36
C GLN A 29 10.73 -0.79 0.14
N ARG A 30 11.47 -1.05 1.22
CA ARG A 30 11.56 -2.39 1.80
C ARG A 30 10.21 -2.84 2.37
N ALA A 31 9.51 -1.97 3.07
CA ALA A 31 8.20 -2.28 3.67
C ALA A 31 7.19 -2.71 2.60
N VAL A 32 7.13 -1.99 1.48
CA VAL A 32 6.25 -2.27 0.34
C VAL A 32 6.61 -3.60 -0.34
N LEU A 33 7.90 -3.90 -0.52
CA LEU A 33 8.34 -5.19 -1.09
C LEU A 33 7.95 -6.37 -0.19
N LYS A 34 8.10 -6.22 1.13
CA LYS A 34 7.71 -7.27 2.08
C LYS A 34 6.20 -7.42 2.18
N PHE A 35 5.46 -6.32 2.16
CA PHE A 35 4.01 -6.34 2.06
C PHE A 35 3.55 -7.12 0.84
N ALA A 36 4.06 -6.76 -0.35
CA ALA A 36 3.77 -7.45 -1.61
C ALA A 36 4.05 -8.96 -1.55
N HIS A 37 5.18 -9.36 -0.98
CA HIS A 37 5.54 -10.76 -0.82
C HIS A 37 4.53 -11.55 0.04
N HIS A 38 4.06 -10.96 1.15
CA HIS A 38 3.12 -11.64 2.05
C HIS A 38 1.68 -11.63 1.55
N THR A 39 1.23 -10.55 0.90
CA THR A 39 -0.17 -10.43 0.46
C THR A 39 -0.38 -10.87 -0.99
N GLY A 40 0.68 -11.15 -1.75
CA GLY A 40 0.61 -11.41 -3.19
C GLY A 40 0.34 -10.15 -4.03
N ALA A 41 0.49 -8.96 -3.43
CA ALA A 41 0.30 -7.69 -4.11
C ALA A 41 1.51 -7.34 -4.99
N VAL A 42 1.31 -6.42 -5.92
CA VAL A 42 2.38 -5.94 -6.81
C VAL A 42 3.02 -4.69 -6.24
N ALA A 43 4.33 -4.75 -5.98
CA ALA A 43 5.09 -3.59 -5.50
C ALA A 43 5.62 -2.71 -6.63
N ILE A 44 5.65 -1.39 -6.38
CA ILE A 44 6.47 -0.39 -7.07
C ILE A 44 7.30 0.31 -6.00
N ALA A 45 8.55 -0.14 -5.86
CA ALA A 45 9.52 0.45 -4.96
C ALA A 45 10.42 1.42 -5.73
N GLY A 46 10.55 2.65 -5.25
CA GLY A 46 11.40 3.68 -5.84
C GLY A 46 10.66 4.50 -6.90
N ARG A 47 11.34 4.85 -7.98
CA ARG A 47 10.82 5.79 -8.98
C ARG A 47 9.56 5.22 -9.65
N PHE A 48 8.44 5.91 -9.48
CA PHE A 48 7.24 5.66 -10.27
C PHE A 48 7.47 6.17 -11.70
N THR A 49 7.23 5.32 -12.69
CA THR A 49 7.34 5.68 -14.11
C THR A 49 6.01 6.26 -14.57
N PRO A 50 5.95 7.53 -15.01
CA PRO A 50 4.72 8.12 -15.51
C PRO A 50 4.15 7.34 -16.69
N GLY A 51 2.82 7.23 -16.75
CA GLY A 51 2.09 6.44 -17.74
C GLY A 51 1.94 4.97 -17.35
N SER A 52 2.31 4.58 -16.12
CA SER A 52 2.19 3.21 -15.65
C SER A 52 0.75 2.73 -15.53
N PHE A 53 -0.23 3.63 -15.34
CA PHE A 53 -1.65 3.25 -15.30
C PHE A 53 -2.41 3.59 -16.57
N THR A 54 -1.93 4.55 -17.37
CA THR A 54 -2.67 5.06 -18.53
C THR A 54 -2.15 4.54 -19.88
N ASN A 55 -0.86 4.23 -19.98
CA ASN A 55 -0.22 3.92 -21.26
C ASN A 55 0.08 2.42 -21.39
N TYR A 56 -0.81 1.71 -22.10
CA TYR A 56 -0.74 0.26 -22.33
C TYR A 56 0.50 -0.22 -23.10
N ILE A 57 1.18 0.67 -23.83
CA ILE A 57 2.38 0.32 -24.62
C ILE A 57 3.61 0.18 -23.70
N THR A 58 3.58 0.78 -22.52
CA THR A 58 4.74 0.77 -21.62
C THR A 58 4.96 -0.60 -20.98
N ARG A 59 6.23 -0.98 -20.80
CA ARG A 59 6.59 -2.24 -20.11
C ARG A 59 6.17 -2.24 -18.63
N SER A 60 5.99 -1.06 -18.04
CA SER A 60 5.58 -0.89 -16.65
C SER A 60 4.07 -0.67 -16.51
N PHE A 61 3.30 -1.00 -17.55
CA PHE A 61 1.85 -0.90 -17.53
C PHE A 61 1.25 -1.86 -16.48
N LYS A 62 0.35 -1.33 -15.67
CA LYS A 62 -0.40 -2.07 -14.66
C LYS A 62 -1.84 -1.54 -14.64
N GLU A 63 -2.79 -2.45 -14.49
CA GLU A 63 -4.20 -2.11 -14.31
C GLU A 63 -4.67 -2.54 -12.91
N PRO A 64 -4.20 -1.86 -11.84
CA PRO A 64 -4.61 -2.24 -10.51
C PRO A 64 -6.05 -1.83 -10.23
N ARG A 65 -6.77 -2.66 -9.48
CA ARG A 65 -8.09 -2.33 -8.92
C ARG A 65 -8.01 -1.47 -7.66
N LEU A 66 -6.83 -1.41 -7.05
CA LEU A 66 -6.57 -0.63 -5.85
C LEU A 66 -5.10 -0.23 -5.80
N ILE A 67 -4.83 1.02 -5.41
CA ILE A 67 -3.48 1.45 -5.07
C ILE A 67 -3.35 1.81 -3.59
N ILE A 68 -2.18 1.49 -3.04
CA ILE A 68 -1.80 1.85 -1.68
C ILE A 68 -0.48 2.61 -1.72
N VAL A 69 -0.46 3.78 -1.11
CA VAL A 69 0.62 4.77 -1.24
C VAL A 69 1.22 5.11 0.13
N THR A 70 2.55 5.24 0.21
CA THR A 70 3.24 5.57 1.47
C THR A 70 3.25 7.05 1.84
N ASP A 71 3.30 7.94 0.87
CA ASP A 71 3.20 9.37 1.13
C ASP A 71 2.58 10.03 -0.10
N PRO A 72 1.37 10.61 0.03
CA PRO A 72 0.69 11.22 -1.10
C PRO A 72 1.45 12.42 -1.68
N ARG A 73 2.37 13.04 -0.92
CA ARG A 73 3.19 14.15 -1.41
C ARG A 73 4.27 13.68 -2.38
N THR A 74 5.01 12.61 -2.03
CA THR A 74 6.07 12.09 -2.91
C THR A 74 5.52 11.26 -4.06
N ASP A 75 4.41 10.56 -3.82
CA ASP A 75 3.80 9.64 -4.79
C ASP A 75 2.60 10.29 -5.51
N ALA A 76 2.52 11.63 -5.53
CA ALA A 76 1.42 12.40 -6.13
C ALA A 76 1.18 12.04 -7.60
N GLN A 77 2.22 11.65 -8.34
CA GLN A 77 2.09 11.19 -9.72
C GLN A 77 1.23 9.94 -9.84
N ALA A 78 1.42 8.96 -8.95
CA ALA A 78 0.63 7.74 -8.95
C ALA A 78 -0.83 8.01 -8.59
N ILE A 79 -1.06 8.91 -7.63
CA ILE A 79 -2.41 9.33 -7.20
C ILE A 79 -3.13 10.06 -8.35
N ARG A 80 -2.45 10.98 -9.02
CA ARG A 80 -3.02 11.70 -10.17
C ARG A 80 -3.33 10.75 -11.33
N GLU A 81 -2.45 9.80 -11.65
CA GLU A 81 -2.74 8.81 -12.68
C GLU A 81 -3.89 7.87 -12.31
N ALA A 82 -4.00 7.47 -11.04
CA ALA A 82 -5.13 6.69 -10.54
C ALA A 82 -6.47 7.41 -10.75
N SER A 83 -6.49 8.74 -10.57
CA SER A 83 -7.70 9.55 -10.80
C SER A 83 -8.17 9.56 -12.26
N TYR A 84 -7.28 9.36 -13.24
CA TYR A 84 -7.66 9.29 -14.66
C TYR A 84 -8.33 7.97 -15.04
N VAL A 85 -8.07 6.90 -14.28
CA VAL A 85 -8.50 5.53 -14.58
C VAL A 85 -9.49 4.99 -13.55
N ASN A 86 -10.04 5.87 -12.69
CA ASN A 86 -11.02 5.52 -11.64
C ASN A 86 -10.52 4.45 -10.65
N ILE A 87 -9.24 4.51 -10.28
CA ILE A 87 -8.65 3.56 -9.34
C ILE A 87 -8.72 4.13 -7.92
N PRO A 88 -9.29 3.41 -6.94
CA PRO A 88 -9.36 3.87 -5.56
C PRO A 88 -7.97 3.88 -4.89
N VAL A 89 -7.78 4.85 -3.99
CA VAL A 89 -6.48 5.15 -3.36
C VAL A 89 -6.56 5.08 -1.84
N ILE A 90 -5.70 4.24 -1.26
CA ILE A 90 -5.41 4.21 0.18
C ILE A 90 -4.04 4.86 0.39
N ALA A 91 -3.92 5.81 1.33
CA ALA A 91 -2.65 6.49 1.59
C ALA A 91 -2.30 6.54 3.07
N LEU A 92 -1.01 6.44 3.37
CA LEU A 92 -0.46 6.78 4.68
C LEU A 92 -0.23 8.30 4.72
N CYS A 93 -1.00 9.00 5.55
CA CYS A 93 -1.01 10.46 5.60
C CYS A 93 -0.44 10.97 6.93
N ASP A 94 0.43 11.96 6.86
CA ASP A 94 0.80 12.80 8.01
C ASP A 94 -0.09 14.06 8.02
N THR A 95 0.00 14.90 9.05
CA THR A 95 -0.86 16.09 9.20
C THR A 95 -0.69 17.11 8.08
N ASP A 96 0.47 17.11 7.41
CA ASP A 96 0.83 18.01 6.31
C ASP A 96 0.66 17.35 4.92
N SER A 97 0.17 16.12 4.85
CA SER A 97 0.01 15.38 3.59
C SER A 97 -1.24 15.86 2.82
N PRO A 98 -1.15 16.11 1.51
CA PRO A 98 -2.33 16.41 0.69
C PRO A 98 -3.24 15.18 0.61
N THR A 99 -4.54 15.38 0.78
CA THR A 99 -5.57 14.32 0.71
C THR A 99 -6.42 14.42 -0.55
N GLU A 100 -5.94 15.13 -1.57
CA GLU A 100 -6.59 15.21 -2.87
C GLU A 100 -6.55 13.83 -3.56
N TYR A 101 -7.70 13.34 -4.02
CA TYR A 101 -7.85 12.03 -4.68
C TYR A 101 -7.44 10.84 -3.80
N VAL A 102 -7.52 10.98 -2.47
CA VAL A 102 -7.31 9.89 -1.51
C VAL A 102 -8.64 9.49 -0.89
N ASP A 103 -9.04 8.23 -1.05
CA ASP A 103 -10.32 7.73 -0.51
C ASP A 103 -10.21 7.33 0.95
N VAL A 104 -9.12 6.63 1.30
CA VAL A 104 -8.85 6.19 2.67
C VAL A 104 -7.49 6.66 3.14
N ALA A 105 -7.51 7.70 3.97
CA ALA A 105 -6.33 8.16 4.69
C ALA A 105 -6.13 7.35 5.99
N ILE A 106 -4.94 6.78 6.15
CA ILE A 106 -4.46 6.18 7.40
C ILE A 106 -3.51 7.19 8.05
N PRO A 107 -3.90 7.84 9.16
CA PRO A 107 -3.08 8.84 9.81
C PRO A 107 -1.86 8.18 10.47
N THR A 108 -0.66 8.58 10.07
CA THR A 108 0.62 8.00 10.49
C THR A 108 1.76 8.99 10.36
N ASN A 109 2.88 8.74 11.04
CA ASN A 109 4.13 9.46 10.78
C ASN A 109 4.81 8.86 9.53
N ASN A 110 4.77 9.58 8.39
CA ASN A 110 5.38 9.16 7.12
C ASN A 110 6.84 9.64 6.93
N LYS A 111 7.45 10.22 7.97
CA LYS A 111 8.86 10.66 8.00
C LYS A 111 9.75 9.65 8.71
N GLY A 112 9.23 8.95 9.72
CA GLY A 112 9.96 7.94 10.47
C GLY A 112 10.03 6.58 9.77
N ARG A 113 11.24 6.02 9.63
CA ARG A 113 11.46 4.67 9.08
C ARG A 113 10.66 3.59 9.83
N HIS A 114 10.69 3.64 11.15
CA HIS A 114 10.00 2.64 11.98
C HIS A 114 8.47 2.78 11.93
N SER A 115 7.96 4.00 11.79
CA SER A 115 6.52 4.23 11.69
C SER A 115 5.95 3.62 10.40
N ILE A 116 6.59 3.90 9.26
CA ILE A 116 6.16 3.35 7.96
C ILE A 116 6.15 1.82 7.98
N GLY A 117 7.27 1.20 8.37
CA GLY A 117 7.38 -0.26 8.37
C GLY A 117 6.39 -0.93 9.34
N LEU A 118 6.14 -0.33 10.51
CA LEU A 118 5.19 -0.85 11.49
C LEU A 118 3.77 -0.81 10.96
N VAL A 119 3.38 0.28 10.27
CA VAL A 119 2.04 0.40 9.69
C VAL A 119 1.83 -0.63 8.58
N TRP A 120 2.81 -0.79 7.69
CA TRP A 120 2.76 -1.83 6.64
C TRP A 120 2.67 -3.24 7.22
N TRP A 121 3.41 -3.52 8.29
CA TRP A 121 3.36 -4.80 8.98
C TRP A 121 1.99 -5.04 9.61
N MET A 122 1.43 -4.03 10.31
CA MET A 122 0.09 -4.12 10.91
C MET A 122 -0.98 -4.33 9.84
N LEU A 123 -0.87 -3.64 8.71
CA LEU A 123 -1.80 -3.73 7.60
C LEU A 123 -1.72 -5.12 6.93
N ALA A 124 -0.51 -5.64 6.66
CA ALA A 124 -0.33 -7.01 6.15
C ALA A 124 -0.94 -8.04 7.10
N ARG A 125 -0.66 -7.92 8.39
CA ARG A 125 -1.18 -8.85 9.41
C ARG A 125 -2.70 -8.86 9.44
N GLU A 126 -3.36 -7.70 9.39
CA GLU A 126 -4.82 -7.63 9.39
C GLU A 126 -5.42 -8.17 8.08
N VAL A 127 -4.78 -7.95 6.92
CA VAL A 127 -5.20 -8.55 5.64
C VAL A 127 -5.10 -10.07 5.69
N LEU A 128 -3.99 -10.62 6.20
CA LEU A 128 -3.76 -12.06 6.35
C LEU A 128 -4.76 -12.73 7.31
N ARG A 129 -5.14 -12.02 8.38
CA ARG A 129 -6.21 -12.46 9.30
C ARG A 129 -7.56 -12.54 8.61
N LEU A 130 -7.92 -11.50 7.85
CA LEU A 130 -9.19 -11.47 7.11
C LEU A 130 -9.26 -12.53 6.00
N ARG A 131 -8.12 -12.86 5.38
CA ARG A 131 -7.99 -13.94 4.39
C ARG A 131 -7.93 -15.35 5.01
N GLY A 132 -7.94 -15.48 6.34
CA GLY A 132 -7.91 -16.76 7.03
C GLY A 132 -6.55 -17.48 7.05
N THR A 133 -5.49 -16.86 6.53
CA THR A 133 -4.13 -17.43 6.59
C THR A 133 -3.58 -17.45 8.01
N ILE A 134 -3.95 -16.46 8.84
CA ILE A 134 -3.69 -16.44 10.27
C ILE A 134 -5.00 -16.81 10.97
N TYR A 135 -5.03 -18.01 11.56
CA TYR A 135 -6.24 -18.64 12.08
C TYR A 135 -6.87 -17.88 13.27
N ASN A 136 -6.06 -17.39 14.21
CA ASN A 136 -6.55 -16.71 15.41
C ASN A 136 -5.97 -15.28 15.55
N ARG A 137 -6.75 -14.35 16.10
CA ARG A 137 -6.30 -13.00 16.44
C ARG A 137 -5.34 -12.99 17.63
N GLU A 138 -5.41 -14.01 18.49
CA GLU A 138 -4.53 -14.19 19.65
C GLU A 138 -3.16 -14.73 19.26
N THR A 139 -3.09 -15.54 18.19
CA THR A 139 -1.82 -16.06 17.72
C THR A 139 -0.95 -14.91 17.19
N PRO A 140 0.28 -14.74 17.72
CA PRO A 140 1.21 -13.77 17.18
C PRO A 140 1.60 -14.19 15.76
N TRP A 141 1.82 -13.20 14.89
CA TRP A 141 2.36 -13.48 13.57
C TRP A 141 3.85 -13.77 13.68
N GLU A 142 4.31 -14.89 13.11
CA GLU A 142 5.72 -15.33 13.18
C GLU A 142 6.71 -14.31 12.58
N VAL A 143 6.25 -13.51 11.63
CA VAL A 143 7.07 -12.50 10.97
C VAL A 143 7.28 -11.30 11.90
N MET A 144 8.54 -11.04 12.23
CA MET A 144 8.93 -9.86 13.02
C MET A 144 8.68 -8.55 12.27
N THR A 145 8.34 -7.49 13.02
CA THR A 145 8.17 -6.13 12.51
C THR A 145 9.42 -5.60 11.80
N ASP A 146 10.59 -6.01 12.28
CA ASP A 146 11.89 -5.53 11.78
C ASP A 146 12.18 -5.97 10.35
N LEU A 147 11.45 -6.98 9.85
CA LEU A 147 11.54 -7.38 8.46
C LEU A 147 11.16 -6.24 7.51
N TYR A 148 10.29 -5.32 7.95
CA TYR A 148 9.75 -4.21 7.16
C TYR A 148 10.62 -2.94 7.19
N PHE A 149 11.72 -2.88 7.96
CA PHE A 149 12.59 -1.70 8.08
C PHE A 149 13.82 -1.72 7.19
#